data_AF-A0A160P2C5-F1
#
_entry.id   AF-A0A160P2C5-F1
#
_cell.length_a   1.000
_cell.length_b   1.000
_cell.length_c   1.000
_cell.angle_alpha   90.00
_cell.angle_beta   90.00
_cell.angle_gamma   90.00
#
_symmetry.space_group_name_H-M   'P 1'
#
loop_
_entity.id
_entity.type
_entity.pdbx_description
1 polymer ?
#
loop_
_entity_poly.entity_id
_entity_poly.type
_entity_poly.pdbx_seq_one_letter_code
_entity_poly.pdbx_strand_id
1 'polypeptide(L)' 'MSKAVGGAVVRNQVKRRLRHLVRERLTELPPGSLVVVRALPGAGDADYAHLAHDLDAALQRLLGGGAR' A
#
# COMPACT_ATOMS: atom_id res chain seq x y z
N MET A 1 -5.62 -7.30 7.03
CA MET A 1 -5.00 -6.17 7.76
C MET A 1 -4.92 -6.53 9.25
N SER A 2 -3.73 -6.52 9.84
CA SER A 2 -3.51 -6.92 11.24
C SER A 2 -4.28 -6.03 12.23
N LYS A 3 -4.63 -6.54 13.41
CA LYS A 3 -5.16 -5.72 14.53
C LYS A 3 -4.16 -4.65 14.98
N ALA A 4 -2.86 -4.87 14.74
CA ALA A 4 -1.79 -3.93 15.07
C ALA A 4 -1.80 -2.63 14.24
N VAL A 5 -2.60 -2.56 13.17
CA VAL A 5 -2.79 -1.33 12.38
C VAL A 5 -3.82 -0.39 13.03
N GLY A 6 -4.68 -0.93 13.92
CA GLY A 6 -5.73 -0.18 14.60
C GLY A 6 -7.10 -0.86 14.55
N GLY A 7 -8.11 -0.16 15.06
CA GLY A 7 -9.51 -0.60 15.06
C GLY A 7 -10.08 -0.84 13.66
N ALA A 8 -11.29 -1.40 13.58
CA ALA A 8 -11.93 -1.71 12.30
C ALA A 8 -12.09 -0.48 11.38
N VAL A 9 -12.48 0.68 11.95
CA VAL A 9 -12.67 1.92 11.20
C VAL A 9 -11.34 2.43 10.61
N VAL A 10 -10.28 2.46 11.42
CA VAL A 10 -8.93 2.85 10.98
C VAL A 10 -8.44 1.93 9.86
N ARG A 11 -8.53 0.61 10.05
CA ARG A 11 -8.13 -0.37 9.01
C ARG A 11 -8.92 -0.22 7.72
N ASN A 12 -10.22 0.07 7.80
CA ASN A 12 -11.07 0.29 6.63
C ASN A 12 -10.73 1.60 5.92
N GLN A 13 -10.42 2.66 6.67
CA GLN A 13 -9.95 3.93 6.13
C GLN A 13 -8.63 3.75 5.39
N VAL A 14 -7.63 3.10 6.01
CA VAL A 14 -6.33 2.79 5.38
C VAL A 14 -6.53 1.94 4.13
N LYS A 15 -7.33 0.87 4.18
CA LYS A 15 -7.66 0.04 3.00
C LYS A 15 -8.31 0.86 1.88
N ARG A 16 -9.17 1.83 2.21
CA ARG A 16 -9.78 2.72 1.21
C ARG A 16 -8.74 3.65 0.60
N ARG A 17 -7.92 4.33 1.40
CA ARG A 17 -6.85 5.23 0.93
C ARG A 17 -5.86 4.49 0.02
N LEU A 18 -5.37 3.33 0.46
CA LEU A 18 -4.45 2.51 -0.32
C LEU A 18 -5.05 2.04 -1.65
N ARG A 19 -6.34 1.68 -1.70
CA ARG A 19 -7.00 1.32 -2.97
C ARG A 19 -7.04 2.47 -3.96
N HIS A 20 -7.26 3.70 -3.49
CA HIS A 20 -7.23 4.88 -4.35
C HIS A 20 -5.82 5.12 -4.89
N LEU A 21 -4.82 5.10 -4.02
CA LEU A 21 -3.43 5.28 -4.42
C LEU A 21 -2.99 4.21 -5.43
N VAL A 22 -3.24 2.94 -5.13
CA VAL A 22 -2.87 1.82 -6.02
C VAL A 22 -3.52 1.96 -7.39
N ARG A 23 -4.78 2.41 -7.48
CA ARG A 23 -5.49 2.52 -8.76
C ARG A 23 -4.74 3.40 -9.78
N GLU A 24 -4.07 4.45 -9.31
CA GLU A 24 -3.30 5.37 -10.15
C GLU A 24 -1.96 4.76 -10.60
N ARG A 25 -1.38 3.81 -9.83
CA ARG A 25 -0.09 3.15 -10.14
C ARG A 25 -0.24 1.76 -10.78
N LEU A 26 -1.47 1.25 -10.95
CA LEU A 26 -1.70 -0.10 -11.51
C LEU A 26 -1.07 -0.26 -12.91
N THR A 27 -0.96 0.82 -13.68
CA THR A 27 -0.35 0.83 -15.02
C THR A 27 1.17 0.63 -15.01
N GLU A 28 1.82 0.83 -13.86
CA GLU A 28 3.27 0.60 -13.71
C GLU A 28 3.60 -0.88 -13.49
N LEU A 29 2.61 -1.69 -13.14
CA LEU A 29 2.79 -3.13 -12.92
C LEU A 29 2.73 -3.89 -14.25
N PRO A 30 3.65 -4.85 -14.50
CA PRO A 30 3.59 -5.70 -15.68
C PRO A 30 2.26 -6.45 -15.77
N PRO A 31 1.70 -6.66 -16.98
CA PRO A 31 0.48 -7.45 -17.17
C PRO A 31 0.61 -8.85 -16.54
N GLY A 32 -0.45 -9.31 -15.88
CA GLY A 32 -0.49 -10.61 -15.19
C GLY A 32 0.13 -10.61 -13.78
N SER A 33 0.63 -9.48 -13.28
CA SER A 33 1.14 -9.38 -11.92
C SER A 33 0.05 -9.53 -10.86
N LEU A 34 0.34 -10.28 -9.79
CA LEU A 34 -0.47 -10.33 -8.58
C LEU A 34 0.30 -9.68 -7.43
N VAL A 35 -0.17 -8.50 -6.98
CA VAL A 35 0.49 -7.72 -5.93
C VAL A 35 -0.38 -7.65 -4.68
N VAL A 36 0.23 -7.95 -3.52
CA VAL A 36 -0.42 -7.84 -2.22
C VAL A 36 0.19 -6.69 -1.43
N VAL A 37 -0.64 -5.68 -1.13
CA VAL A 37 -0.24 -4.56 -0.27
C VAL A 37 -0.63 -4.86 1.18
N ARG A 38 0.37 -4.86 2.08
CA ARG A 38 0.16 -5.05 3.52
C ARG A 38 0.45 -3.75 4.27
N ALA A 39 -0.55 -3.22 4.96
CA ALA A 39 -0.32 -2.14 5.93
C ALA A 39 0.36 -2.70 7.19
N LEU A 40 1.47 -2.07 7.59
CA LEU A 40 2.24 -2.39 8.78
C LEU A 40 1.75 -1.55 9.99
N PRO A 41 2.12 -1.91 11.23
CA PRO A 41 1.87 -1.05 12.38
C PRO A 41 2.35 0.40 12.12
N GLY A 42 1.59 1.39 12.57
CA GLY A 42 1.84 2.82 12.27
C GLY A 42 1.09 3.35 11.04
N ALA A 43 0.67 2.49 10.09
CA ALA A 43 -0.10 2.92 8.92
C ALA A 43 -1.49 3.50 9.25
N GLY A 44 -2.00 3.24 10.46
CA GLY A 44 -3.26 3.80 10.95
C GLY A 44 -3.18 5.31 11.25
N ASP A 45 -1.99 5.77 11.67
CA ASP A 45 -1.74 7.17 12.06
C ASP A 45 -1.16 7.99 10.91
N ALA A 46 -0.69 7.32 9.85
CA ALA A 46 -0.17 7.96 8.65
C ALA A 46 -1.26 8.76 7.91
N ASP A 47 -0.90 9.97 7.50
CA ASP A 47 -1.71 10.75 6.58
C ASP A 47 -1.67 10.17 5.16
N TYR A 48 -2.46 10.77 4.26
CA TYR A 48 -2.55 10.28 2.89
C TYR A 48 -1.23 10.42 2.11
N ALA A 49 -0.47 11.50 2.35
CA ALA A 49 0.78 11.77 1.64
C ALA A 49 1.89 10.80 2.08
N HIS A 50 1.99 10.51 3.38
CA HIS A 50 2.88 9.49 3.91
C HIS A 50 2.55 8.11 3.34
N LEU A 51 1.27 7.73 3.29
CA LEU A 51 0.87 6.45 2.68
C LEU A 51 1.19 6.37 1.18
N ALA A 52 1.10 7.49 0.47
CA ALA A 52 1.47 7.57 -0.95
C ALA A 52 2.98 7.37 -1.12
N HIS A 53 3.78 8.10 -0.32
CA HIS A 53 5.24 8.01 -0.35
C HIS A 53 5.72 6.58 -0.06
N ASP A 54 5.21 5.96 1.01
CA ASP A 54 5.57 4.58 1.37
C ASP A 54 5.17 3.57 0.29
N LEU A 55 4.01 3.78 -0.35
CA LEU A 55 3.56 2.92 -1.45
C LEU A 55 4.48 3.07 -2.66
N ASP A 56 4.80 4.29 -3.06
CA ASP A 56 5.64 4.56 -4.23
C ASP A 56 7.06 4.00 -4.01
N ALA A 57 7.62 4.14 -2.81
CA ALA A 57 8.90 3.52 -2.44
C ALA A 57 8.85 1.98 -2.50
N ALA A 58 7.76 1.37 -2.04
CA ALA A 58 7.57 -0.08 -2.12
C ALA A 58 7.43 -0.57 -3.56
N LEU A 59 6.72 0.17 -4.42
CA LEU A 59 6.56 -0.14 -5.85
C LEU A 59 7.89 -0.02 -6.59
N GLN A 60 8.66 1.05 -6.34
CA GLN A 60 10.00 1.21 -6.90
C GLN A 60 10.91 0.05 -6.52
N ARG A 61 10.86 -0.41 -5.26
CA ARG A 61 11.63 -1.57 -4.81
C ARG A 61 11.18 -2.88 -5.47
N LEU A 62 9.87 -3.07 -5.63
CA LEU A 62 9.29 -4.23 -6.32
C LEU A 62 9.76 -4.29 -7.78
N LEU A 63 9.62 -3.18 -8.51
CA LEU A 63 9.94 -3.07 -9.93
C LEU A 63 11.46 -3.03 -10.20
N GLY A 64 12.24 -2.45 -9.27
CA GLY A 64 13.69 -2.28 -9.40
C GLY A 64 14.54 -3.50 -9.01
N GLY A 65 13.96 -4.54 -8.41
CA GLY A 65 14.75 -5.72 -8.02
C GLY A 65 14.03 -6.80 -7.21
N GLY A 66 12.70 -6.88 -7.27
CA GLY A 66 11.90 -7.68 -6.33
C GLY A 66 11.35 -9.01 -6.88
N ALA A 67 12.15 -9.80 -7.59
CA ALA A 67 11.87 -11.22 -7.83
C ALA A 67 13.13 -12.05 -7.53
N ARG A 68 13.34 -12.34 -6.25
CA ARG A 68 14.13 -13.48 -5.78
C ARG A 68 13.33 -14.18 -4.69
#